data_AF-A0A2V9SY14-F1
#
_entry.id   AF-A0A2V9SY14-F1
#
_cell.length_a   1.000
_cell.length_b   1.000
_cell.length_c   1.000
_cell.angle_alpha   90.00
_cell.angle_beta   90.00
_cell.angle_gamma   90.00
#
_symmetry.space_group_name_H-M   'P 1'
#
loop_
_entity.id
_entity.type
_entity.pdbx_description
1 polymer ?
#
loop_
_entity_poly.entity_id
_entity_poly.type
_entity_poly.pdbx_seq_one_letter_code
_entity_poly.pdbx_strand_id
1 'polypeptide(L)'
;MKMQLERTNTGSTILCALCTILIISVIGANVLLNCTTRYNVSSKQVKGWKEALYAAEGGGDIAFSEVRKLVGVIDPSTVLLPDGWTKTSGSSYSNGPYTFGQKLADGTGSLSAQVTVDQLAATLGTPPSSWPYFRIRSKGTATLFGLPRVGMDDRMDNLTKADSLLRKIDFKYDHFKAKYGDGDGNSPTISPVSYPQVTRRTETIAVPQFLTFTAALEATGSFYGPGTGKGGLIDSYDSKNGPYTFVATNSSSPYYGDSRNGNVSVATSVFQGGGNIYGNVTTNGGTLNLKNGQ
;
A
#
# COMPACT_ATOMS: atom_id res chain seq x y z
N MET A 1 47.95 77.22 -31.24
CA MET A 1 46.65 76.50 -31.17
C MET A 1 46.95 75.05 -30.78
N LYS A 2 46.71 74.65 -29.53
CA LYS A 2 46.94 73.27 -29.05
C LYS A 2 45.68 72.45 -29.30
N MET A 3 45.74 71.47 -30.21
CA MET A 3 44.69 70.47 -30.37
C MET A 3 44.79 69.47 -29.22
N GLN A 4 43.82 69.51 -28.31
CA GLN A 4 43.60 68.47 -27.31
C GLN A 4 42.87 67.32 -28.02
N LEU A 5 43.50 66.15 -28.10
CA LEU A 5 42.89 64.94 -28.64
C LEU A 5 41.94 64.38 -27.57
N GLU A 6 40.63 64.42 -27.80
CA GLU A 6 39.67 63.79 -26.88
C GLU A 6 39.87 62.28 -26.88
N ARG A 7 40.29 61.75 -25.73
CA ARG A 7 40.47 60.32 -25.51
C ARG A 7 39.10 59.71 -25.16
N THR A 8 38.41 59.17 -26.15
CA THR A 8 37.12 58.48 -25.94
C THR A 8 37.34 57.19 -25.15
N ASN A 9 36.80 57.13 -23.92
CA ASN A 9 36.92 56.00 -22.96
C ASN A 9 36.10 54.75 -23.34
N THR A 10 35.57 54.66 -24.56
CA THR A 10 34.62 53.63 -25.02
C THR A 10 35.19 52.20 -24.95
N GLY A 11 36.49 52.03 -25.17
CA GLY A 11 37.16 50.73 -25.02
C GLY A 11 37.23 50.22 -23.57
N SER A 12 37.22 51.12 -22.58
CA SER A 12 37.25 50.75 -21.16
C SER A 12 35.92 50.20 -20.68
N THR A 13 34.80 50.74 -21.16
CA THR A 13 33.45 50.32 -20.74
C THR A 13 33.08 48.94 -21.27
N ILE A 14 33.38 48.63 -22.54
CA ILE A 14 33.12 47.31 -23.13
C ILE A 14 33.95 46.21 -22.42
N LEU A 15 35.22 46.51 -22.15
CA LEU A 15 36.11 45.57 -21.49
C LEU A 15 35.68 45.30 -20.04
N CYS A 16 35.22 46.34 -19.33
CA CYS A 16 34.61 46.20 -18.01
C CYS A 16 33.36 45.33 -18.05
N ALA A 17 32.44 45.56 -18.99
CA ALA A 17 31.22 44.78 -19.15
C ALA A 17 31.49 43.29 -19.45
N LEU A 18 32.46 43.00 -20.33
CA LEU A 18 32.87 41.62 -20.64
C LEU A 18 33.47 40.92 -19.41
N CYS A 19 34.31 41.61 -18.63
CA CYS A 19 34.83 41.08 -17.36
C CYS A 19 33.71 40.80 -16.36
N THR A 20 32.72 41.68 -16.24
CA THR A 20 31.56 41.46 -15.35
C THR A 20 30.74 40.25 -15.79
N ILE A 21 30.45 40.11 -17.09
CA ILE A 21 29.73 38.95 -17.63
C ILE A 21 30.50 37.66 -17.34
N LEU A 22 31.83 37.64 -17.54
CA LEU A 22 32.68 36.50 -17.23
C LEU A 22 32.59 36.12 -15.75
N ILE A 23 32.74 37.09 -14.84
CA ILE A 23 32.70 36.86 -13.39
C ILE A 23 31.32 36.30 -12.98
N ILE A 24 30.23 36.92 -13.43
CA ILE A 24 28.87 36.47 -13.12
C ILE A 24 28.62 35.08 -13.71
N SER A 25 29.13 34.79 -14.91
CA SER A 25 28.99 33.47 -15.54
C SER A 25 29.72 32.39 -14.76
N VAL A 26 30.93 32.66 -14.27
CA VAL A 26 31.71 31.72 -13.45
C VAL A 26 31.03 31.49 -12.09
N ILE A 27 30.49 32.55 -11.47
CA ILE A 27 29.71 32.42 -10.23
C ILE A 27 28.44 31.59 -10.48
N GLY A 28 27.69 31.93 -11.54
CA GLY A 28 26.46 31.25 -11.92
C GLY A 28 26.67 29.78 -12.25
N ALA A 29 27.71 29.44 -13.00
CA ALA A 29 28.09 28.07 -13.32
C ALA A 29 28.42 27.27 -12.04
N ASN A 30 29.19 27.85 -11.12
CA ASN A 30 29.52 27.19 -9.85
C ASN A 30 28.28 26.97 -8.99
N VAL A 31 27.38 27.95 -8.88
CA VAL A 31 26.13 27.81 -8.13
C VAL A 31 25.27 26.72 -8.77
N LEU A 32 25.09 26.73 -10.10
CA LEU A 32 24.28 25.74 -10.81
C LEU A 32 24.80 24.32 -10.60
N LEU A 33 26.12 24.09 -10.74
CA LEU A 33 26.74 22.78 -10.53
C LEU A 33 26.55 22.29 -9.10
N ASN A 34 26.77 23.17 -8.11
CA ASN A 34 26.56 22.82 -6.71
C ASN A 34 25.08 22.55 -6.40
N CYS A 35 24.15 23.38 -6.87
CA CYS A 35 22.72 23.17 -6.61
C CYS A 35 22.18 21.91 -7.30
N THR A 36 22.60 21.62 -8.53
CA THR A 36 22.12 20.46 -9.30
C THR A 36 22.55 19.13 -8.67
N THR A 37 23.81 19.03 -8.23
CA THR A 37 24.32 17.83 -7.54
C THR A 37 23.58 17.60 -6.23
N ARG A 38 23.37 18.65 -5.43
CA ARG A 38 22.60 18.54 -4.18
C ARG A 38 21.14 18.19 -4.42
N TYR A 39 20.50 18.76 -5.43
CA TYR A 39 19.11 18.50 -5.75
C TYR A 39 18.88 17.04 -6.18
N ASN A 40 19.77 16.49 -7.02
CA ASN A 40 19.64 15.10 -7.47
C ASN A 40 19.74 14.08 -6.32
N VAL A 41 20.64 14.30 -5.35
CA VAL A 41 20.79 13.38 -4.21
C VAL A 41 19.72 13.62 -3.15
N SER A 42 19.61 14.85 -2.65
CA SER A 42 18.76 15.15 -1.49
C SER A 42 17.26 15.10 -1.81
N SER A 43 16.87 15.49 -3.03
CA SER A 43 15.44 15.61 -3.37
C SER A 43 14.96 14.38 -4.13
N LYS A 44 15.67 13.92 -5.17
CA LYS A 44 15.16 12.82 -6.01
C LYS A 44 15.36 11.44 -5.39
N GLN A 45 16.54 11.16 -4.82
CA GLN A 45 16.82 9.84 -4.23
C GLN A 45 16.05 9.63 -2.92
N VAL A 46 16.00 10.64 -2.05
CA VAL A 46 15.21 10.57 -0.80
C VAL A 46 13.72 10.47 -1.09
N LYS A 47 13.21 11.22 -2.08
CA LYS A 47 11.82 11.10 -2.53
C LYS A 47 11.52 9.69 -3.02
N GLY A 48 12.33 9.15 -3.95
CA GLY A 48 12.15 7.79 -4.45
C GLY A 48 12.21 6.74 -3.34
N TRP A 49 13.03 6.93 -2.31
CA TRP A 49 13.06 6.05 -1.14
C TRP A 49 11.76 6.04 -0.35
N LYS A 50 11.15 7.23 -0.13
CA LYS A 50 9.85 7.35 0.56
C LYS A 50 8.70 6.83 -0.30
N GLU A 51 8.68 7.20 -1.57
CA GLU A 51 7.64 6.77 -2.51
C GLU A 51 7.62 5.24 -2.65
N ALA A 52 8.79 4.60 -2.76
CA ALA A 52 8.88 3.14 -2.80
C ALA A 52 8.26 2.49 -1.56
N LEU A 53 8.36 3.10 -0.37
CA LEU A 53 7.70 2.59 0.84
C LEU A 53 6.18 2.73 0.73
N TYR A 54 5.68 3.91 0.33
CA TYR A 54 4.23 4.11 0.16
C TYR A 54 3.62 3.18 -0.89
N ALA A 55 4.33 2.86 -1.97
CA ALA A 55 3.88 1.84 -2.90
C ALA A 55 3.86 0.45 -2.27
N ALA A 56 4.86 0.10 -1.47
CA ALA A 56 4.88 -1.17 -0.76
C ALA A 56 3.67 -1.28 0.19
N GLU A 57 3.38 -0.23 0.96
CA GLU A 57 2.21 -0.16 1.84
C GLU A 57 0.90 -0.27 1.03
N GLY A 58 0.75 0.51 -0.03
CA GLY A 58 -0.44 0.44 -0.90
C GLY A 58 -0.64 -0.93 -1.57
N GLY A 59 0.44 -1.60 -1.98
CA GLY A 59 0.37 -2.99 -2.44
C GLY A 59 -0.06 -3.94 -1.32
N GLY A 60 0.45 -3.75 -0.10
CA GLY A 60 0.04 -4.51 1.07
C GLY A 60 -1.45 -4.38 1.36
N ASP A 61 -2.00 -3.18 1.25
CA ASP A 61 -3.43 -2.92 1.44
C ASP A 61 -4.29 -3.57 0.37
N ILE A 62 -3.87 -3.53 -0.90
CA ILE A 62 -4.55 -4.24 -2.00
C ILE A 62 -4.59 -5.74 -1.71
N ALA A 63 -3.44 -6.33 -1.39
CA ALA A 63 -3.35 -7.75 -1.07
C ALA A 63 -4.16 -8.13 0.17
N PHE A 64 -4.13 -7.29 1.22
CA PHE A 64 -4.94 -7.49 2.42
C PHE A 64 -6.44 -7.44 2.10
N SER A 65 -6.86 -6.55 1.20
CA SER A 65 -8.25 -6.49 0.76
C SER A 65 -8.72 -7.79 0.10
N GLU A 66 -7.86 -8.41 -0.70
CA GLU A 66 -8.13 -9.72 -1.31
C GLU A 66 -8.13 -10.85 -0.28
N VAL A 67 -7.17 -10.86 0.64
CA VAL A 67 -7.10 -11.85 1.72
C VAL A 67 -8.35 -11.80 2.62
N ARG A 68 -8.96 -10.63 2.85
CA ARG A 68 -10.21 -10.52 3.63
C ARG A 68 -11.40 -11.26 3.00
N LYS A 69 -11.37 -11.53 1.70
CA LYS A 69 -12.41 -12.34 1.04
C LYS A 69 -12.29 -13.83 1.36
N LEU A 70 -11.16 -14.26 1.94
CA LEU A 70 -10.88 -15.66 2.27
C LEU A 70 -11.50 -16.11 3.61
N VAL A 71 -12.35 -15.30 4.23
CA VAL A 71 -13.10 -15.69 5.44
C VAL A 71 -13.98 -16.89 5.10
N GLY A 72 -13.77 -18.02 5.77
CA GLY A 72 -14.52 -19.24 5.47
C GLY A 72 -13.91 -20.09 4.34
N VAL A 73 -12.81 -19.66 3.72
CA VAL A 73 -12.14 -20.37 2.62
C VAL A 73 -10.78 -20.92 3.05
N ILE A 74 -10.61 -22.26 3.01
CA ILE A 74 -9.33 -22.93 3.35
C ILE A 74 -8.34 -22.89 2.18
N ASP A 75 -8.82 -22.99 0.93
CA ASP A 75 -8.00 -22.91 -0.28
C ASP A 75 -8.14 -21.54 -0.97
N PRO A 76 -7.11 -20.68 -0.90
CA PRO A 76 -7.11 -19.36 -1.52
C PRO A 76 -7.28 -19.36 -3.03
N SER A 77 -7.03 -20.50 -3.69
CA SER A 77 -7.16 -20.63 -5.15
C SER A 77 -8.57 -20.31 -5.65
N THR A 78 -9.58 -20.57 -4.82
CA THR A 78 -11.00 -20.37 -5.14
C THR A 78 -11.41 -18.89 -5.24
N VAL A 79 -10.61 -17.98 -4.69
CA VAL A 79 -10.86 -16.53 -4.70
C VAL A 79 -9.77 -15.79 -5.46
N LEU A 80 -8.50 -16.08 -5.18
CA LEU A 80 -7.39 -15.32 -5.74
C LEU A 80 -7.21 -15.57 -7.24
N LEU A 81 -7.34 -16.80 -7.74
CA LEU A 81 -7.16 -17.08 -9.17
C LEU A 81 -8.23 -16.42 -10.04
N PRO A 82 -9.54 -16.52 -9.72
CA PRO A 82 -10.57 -15.76 -10.44
C PRO A 82 -10.34 -14.25 -10.45
N ASP A 83 -9.79 -13.69 -9.36
CA ASP A 83 -9.46 -12.27 -9.23
C ASP A 83 -8.10 -11.88 -9.88
N GLY A 84 -7.57 -12.75 -10.75
CA GLY A 84 -6.42 -12.47 -11.61
C GLY A 84 -5.06 -12.69 -10.96
N TRP A 85 -5.00 -13.30 -9.76
CA TRP A 85 -3.72 -13.66 -9.14
C TRP A 85 -3.11 -14.88 -9.81
N THR A 86 -1.78 -14.93 -9.83
CA THR A 86 -1.02 -16.04 -10.39
C THR A 86 -0.37 -16.84 -9.27
N LYS A 87 -0.62 -18.15 -9.23
CA LYS A 87 0.08 -19.07 -8.32
C LYS A 87 1.56 -19.19 -8.73
N THR A 88 2.48 -18.97 -7.80
CA THR A 88 3.93 -19.00 -8.09
C THR A 88 4.59 -20.31 -7.69
N SER A 89 4.39 -20.73 -6.45
CA SER A 89 5.00 -21.93 -5.86
C SER A 89 4.25 -22.32 -4.60
N GLY A 90 4.16 -23.62 -4.29
CA GLY A 90 3.48 -24.08 -3.07
C GLY A 90 2.09 -23.47 -2.89
N SER A 91 1.87 -22.78 -1.78
CA SER A 91 0.63 -22.03 -1.48
C SER A 91 0.83 -20.51 -1.55
N SER A 92 1.67 -20.05 -2.48
CA SER A 92 1.98 -18.64 -2.73
C SER A 92 1.32 -18.13 -4.01
N TYR A 93 0.73 -16.95 -3.94
CA TYR A 93 -0.01 -16.29 -5.01
C TYR A 93 0.52 -14.87 -5.19
N SER A 94 0.80 -14.45 -6.42
CA SER A 94 1.33 -13.11 -6.71
C SER A 94 0.45 -12.34 -7.68
N ASN A 95 0.47 -11.01 -7.57
CA ASN A 95 -0.23 -10.11 -8.49
C ASN A 95 0.54 -8.78 -8.63
N GLY A 96 0.17 -8.01 -9.65
CA GLY A 96 0.84 -6.80 -10.08
C GLY A 96 1.69 -6.99 -11.34
N PRO A 97 2.43 -5.94 -11.77
CA PRO A 97 2.67 -4.71 -11.02
C PRO A 97 1.45 -3.78 -10.99
N TYR A 98 1.06 -3.33 -9.79
CA TYR A 98 0.13 -2.21 -9.61
C TYR A 98 0.89 -0.91 -9.77
N THR A 99 0.45 -0.01 -10.64
CA THR A 99 1.12 1.28 -10.86
C THR A 99 0.40 2.40 -10.12
N PHE A 100 1.15 3.26 -9.45
CA PHE A 100 0.66 4.41 -8.71
C PHE A 100 1.14 5.70 -9.37
N GLY A 101 0.27 6.72 -9.37
CA GLY A 101 0.58 8.03 -9.96
C GLY A 101 0.66 8.00 -11.49
N GLN A 102 1.08 9.14 -12.06
CA GLN A 102 1.17 9.34 -13.50
C GLN A 102 2.54 8.88 -14.01
N LYS A 103 2.56 8.01 -15.02
CA LYS A 103 3.78 7.73 -15.80
C LYS A 103 4.25 9.02 -16.49
N LEU A 104 5.56 9.17 -16.68
CA LEU A 104 6.09 10.22 -17.53
C LEU A 104 5.61 10.02 -18.99
N ALA A 105 5.69 11.08 -19.79
CA ALA A 105 5.23 11.08 -21.18
C ALA A 105 5.96 10.06 -22.08
N ASP A 106 7.16 9.61 -21.70
CA ASP A 106 7.93 8.56 -22.35
C ASP A 106 7.61 7.15 -21.83
N GLY A 107 6.58 7.03 -20.97
CA GLY A 107 6.17 5.78 -20.32
C GLY A 107 7.08 5.33 -19.17
N THR A 108 8.14 6.10 -18.86
CA THR A 108 9.08 5.80 -17.77
C THR A 108 8.63 6.42 -16.44
N GLY A 109 9.28 6.04 -15.33
CA GLY A 109 9.04 6.72 -14.06
C GLY A 109 7.86 6.19 -13.23
N SER A 110 7.52 4.91 -13.35
CA SER A 110 6.38 4.36 -12.61
C SER A 110 6.75 4.03 -11.17
N LEU A 111 5.98 4.59 -10.24
CA LEU A 111 5.84 4.00 -8.91
C LEU A 111 4.99 2.74 -9.04
N SER A 112 5.46 1.61 -8.52
CA SER A 112 4.71 0.36 -8.63
C SER A 112 4.84 -0.53 -7.41
N ALA A 113 3.89 -1.46 -7.25
CA ALA A 113 3.96 -2.53 -6.26
C ALA A 113 3.74 -3.90 -6.91
N GLN A 114 4.53 -4.86 -6.45
CA GLN A 114 4.29 -6.27 -6.70
C GLN A 114 4.04 -6.95 -5.37
N VAL A 115 3.02 -7.80 -5.30
CA VAL A 115 2.57 -8.41 -4.05
C VAL A 115 2.57 -9.92 -4.17
N THR A 116 2.86 -10.58 -3.06
CA THR A 116 2.77 -12.03 -2.89
C THR A 116 2.03 -12.33 -1.59
N VAL A 117 1.05 -13.21 -1.66
CA VAL A 117 0.33 -13.77 -0.52
C VAL A 117 0.75 -15.21 -0.36
N ASP A 118 1.36 -15.54 0.77
CA ASP A 118 1.69 -16.90 1.16
C ASP A 118 0.70 -17.40 2.19
N GLN A 119 0.08 -18.54 1.92
CA GLN A 119 -0.70 -19.26 2.90
C GLN A 119 0.26 -20.03 3.82
N LEU A 120 0.16 -19.78 5.12
CA LEU A 120 0.92 -20.46 6.17
C LEU A 120 0.02 -21.43 6.94
N ALA A 121 0.55 -22.60 7.26
CA ALA A 121 -0.15 -23.58 8.09
C ALA A 121 -0.21 -23.12 9.55
N ALA A 122 -1.34 -23.35 10.22
CA ALA A 122 -1.45 -23.15 11.66
C ALA A 122 -0.76 -24.30 12.40
N THR A 123 0.42 -24.06 12.98
CA THR A 123 1.17 -25.12 13.68
C THR A 123 1.03 -25.13 15.20
N LEU A 124 0.27 -24.20 15.82
CA LEU A 124 0.13 -24.15 17.29
C LEU A 124 -1.26 -23.63 17.75
N GLY A 125 -1.92 -24.37 18.65
CA GLY A 125 -3.01 -23.89 19.52
C GLY A 125 -4.45 -24.13 19.05
N THR A 126 -5.36 -24.29 20.04
CA THR A 126 -6.75 -24.82 20.03
C THR A 126 -7.73 -24.18 19.01
N PRO A 127 -8.86 -24.86 18.67
CA PRO A 127 -9.65 -24.65 17.47
C PRO A 127 -10.14 -23.25 17.08
N PRO A 128 -10.30 -23.05 15.75
CA PRO A 128 -10.07 -24.06 14.73
C PRO A 128 -8.64 -23.93 14.23
N SER A 129 -7.78 -24.82 14.73
CA SER A 129 -6.36 -25.00 14.43
C SER A 129 -6.11 -25.46 12.98
N SER A 130 -7.05 -25.19 12.08
CA SER A 130 -7.10 -25.59 10.69
C SER A 130 -7.18 -24.40 9.74
N TRP A 131 -7.33 -23.17 10.24
CA TRP A 131 -7.39 -21.98 9.40
C TRP A 131 -6.00 -21.46 9.08
N PRO A 132 -5.70 -21.20 7.80
CA PRO A 132 -4.42 -20.64 7.43
C PRO A 132 -4.27 -19.19 7.91
N TYR A 133 -3.04 -18.82 8.22
CA TYR A 133 -2.64 -17.42 8.31
C TYR A 133 -2.06 -17.00 6.96
N PHE A 134 -2.19 -15.73 6.62
CA PHE A 134 -1.69 -15.22 5.36
C PHE A 134 -0.54 -14.26 5.61
N ARG A 135 0.62 -14.57 5.04
CA ARG A 135 1.74 -13.64 4.98
C ARG A 135 1.65 -12.87 3.68
N ILE A 136 1.45 -11.56 3.80
CA ILE A 136 1.40 -10.63 2.69
C ILE A 136 2.77 -9.97 2.59
N ARG A 137 3.46 -10.21 1.48
CA ARG A 137 4.72 -9.55 1.12
C ARG A 137 4.45 -8.59 -0.02
N SER A 138 4.75 -7.31 0.20
CA SER A 138 4.63 -6.28 -0.84
C SER A 138 5.98 -5.65 -1.13
N LYS A 139 6.32 -5.52 -2.41
CA LYS A 139 7.52 -4.85 -2.92
C LYS A 139 7.09 -3.61 -3.68
N GLY A 140 7.28 -2.45 -3.07
CA GLY A 140 7.16 -1.16 -3.73
C GLY A 140 8.46 -0.78 -4.45
N THR A 141 8.35 -0.24 -5.66
CA THR A 141 9.46 0.15 -6.53
C THR A 141 9.24 1.57 -7.03
N ALA A 142 10.22 2.44 -6.80
CA ALA A 142 10.24 3.79 -7.36
C ALA A 142 11.43 3.93 -8.31
N THR A 143 11.18 4.31 -9.55
CA THR A 143 12.24 4.70 -10.48
C THR A 143 12.91 5.98 -9.98
N LEU A 144 14.25 5.99 -9.97
CA LEU A 144 15.04 7.15 -9.60
C LEU A 144 15.37 7.98 -10.85
N PHE A 145 15.06 9.26 -10.77
CA PHE A 145 15.47 10.23 -11.78
C PHE A 145 16.80 10.86 -11.40
N GLY A 146 17.76 10.87 -12.32
CA GLY A 146 19.10 11.45 -12.11
C GLY A 146 20.20 10.39 -12.08
N LEU A 147 21.25 10.62 -11.27
CA LEU A 147 22.42 9.75 -11.26
C LEU A 147 22.06 8.36 -10.71
N PRO A 148 22.56 7.28 -11.35
CA PRO A 148 22.32 5.89 -10.94
C PRO A 148 23.07 5.47 -9.68
N ARG A 149 23.56 6.42 -8.88
CA ARG A 149 24.43 6.18 -7.71
C ARG A 149 24.12 7.16 -6.58
N VAL A 150 24.28 6.72 -5.33
CA VAL A 150 24.26 7.62 -4.15
C VAL A 150 25.57 8.40 -4.03
N GLY A 151 25.47 9.65 -3.53
CA GLY A 151 26.62 10.48 -3.17
C GLY A 151 26.67 11.83 -3.90
N MET A 152 27.08 12.86 -3.17
CA MET A 152 27.17 14.26 -3.64
C MET A 152 28.58 14.64 -4.10
N ASP A 153 29.49 13.67 -4.17
CA ASP A 153 30.91 13.97 -4.22
C ASP A 153 31.47 13.96 -5.64
N ASP A 154 31.34 15.11 -6.29
CA ASP A 154 32.09 15.47 -7.51
C ASP A 154 33.37 16.25 -7.17
N ARG A 155 33.89 16.23 -5.91
CA ARG A 155 35.21 16.83 -5.61
C ARG A 155 36.30 15.99 -6.28
N MET A 156 36.65 16.37 -7.50
CA MET A 156 37.81 15.86 -8.22
C MET A 156 38.99 16.82 -8.05
N ASP A 157 39.39 17.16 -6.82
CA ASP A 157 40.71 17.79 -6.62
C ASP A 157 41.82 16.72 -6.62
N ASN A 158 43.07 17.09 -6.88
CA ASN A 158 44.17 16.13 -7.00
C ASN A 158 44.48 15.30 -5.72
N LEU A 159 43.89 15.64 -4.57
CA LEU A 159 44.13 14.99 -3.28
C LEU A 159 42.99 14.04 -2.87
N THR A 160 41.77 14.22 -3.39
CA THR A 160 40.56 13.49 -2.94
C THR A 160 39.92 12.55 -3.98
N LYS A 161 40.56 12.32 -5.15
CA LYS A 161 39.97 11.61 -6.31
C LYS A 161 39.51 10.14 -6.10
N ALA A 162 39.71 9.52 -4.95
CA ALA A 162 39.58 8.06 -4.81
C ALA A 162 38.65 7.54 -3.70
N ASP A 163 38.34 8.32 -2.65
CA ASP A 163 37.59 7.77 -1.50
C ASP A 163 36.10 7.51 -1.84
N SER A 164 35.56 8.20 -2.85
CA SER A 164 34.15 8.04 -3.27
C SER A 164 33.91 6.89 -4.26
N LEU A 165 34.93 6.38 -4.96
CA LEU A 165 34.79 5.20 -5.84
C LEU A 165 34.50 3.92 -5.04
N LEU A 166 34.94 3.87 -3.78
CA LEU A 166 34.83 2.73 -2.89
C LEU A 166 33.52 2.68 -2.09
N ARG A 167 32.67 3.74 -2.14
CA ARG A 167 31.45 3.87 -1.30
C ARG A 167 30.17 4.13 -2.09
N LYS A 168 30.09 3.67 -3.35
CA LYS A 168 28.90 3.88 -4.20
C LYS A 168 27.96 2.68 -4.12
N ILE A 169 26.71 2.93 -3.73
CA ILE A 169 25.59 2.02 -3.97
C ILE A 169 25.11 2.28 -5.41
N ASP A 170 25.18 1.25 -6.26
CA ASP A 170 24.63 1.29 -7.62
C ASP A 170 23.13 0.96 -7.59
N PHE A 171 22.34 1.66 -8.39
CA PHE A 171 20.91 1.42 -8.55
C PHE A 171 20.57 0.62 -9.80
N LYS A 172 21.56 0.13 -10.56
CA LYS A 172 21.39 -0.75 -11.73
C LYS A 172 21.26 -2.23 -11.39
N TYR A 173 21.40 -2.61 -10.12
CA TYR A 173 21.20 -3.98 -9.67
C TYR A 173 20.27 -4.03 -8.45
N ASP A 174 19.41 -5.04 -8.40
CA ASP A 174 18.62 -5.34 -7.19
C ASP A 174 19.53 -6.01 -6.14
N HIS A 175 20.29 -5.20 -5.41
CA HIS A 175 21.22 -5.66 -4.36
C HIS A 175 20.52 -6.40 -3.21
N PHE A 176 19.23 -6.16 -3.00
CA PHE A 176 18.45 -6.89 -2.00
C PHE A 176 18.19 -8.32 -2.48
N LYS A 177 17.70 -8.50 -3.71
CA LYS A 177 17.50 -9.85 -4.30
C LYS A 177 18.83 -10.62 -4.39
N ALA A 178 19.93 -9.92 -4.64
CA ALA A 178 21.26 -10.53 -4.62
C ALA A 178 21.66 -11.08 -3.25
N LYS A 179 21.31 -10.40 -2.16
CA LYS A 179 21.72 -10.78 -0.80
C LYS A 179 20.71 -11.66 -0.06
N TYR A 180 19.42 -11.39 -0.24
CA TYR A 180 18.32 -11.98 0.53
C TYR A 180 17.30 -12.72 -0.34
N GLY A 181 17.50 -12.77 -1.66
CA GLY A 181 16.63 -13.51 -2.56
C GLY A 181 15.19 -13.00 -2.61
N ASP A 182 14.24 -13.91 -2.46
CA ASP A 182 12.80 -13.63 -2.32
C ASP A 182 12.42 -12.96 -0.99
N GLY A 183 13.36 -12.78 -0.06
CA GLY A 183 13.13 -12.23 1.28
C GLY A 183 13.36 -13.24 2.39
N ASP A 184 13.37 -14.54 2.07
CA ASP A 184 13.63 -15.64 3.00
C ASP A 184 14.97 -16.33 2.72
N GLY A 185 15.80 -15.70 1.89
CA GLY A 185 17.09 -16.25 1.48
C GLY A 185 17.00 -17.25 0.32
N ASN A 186 15.83 -17.44 -0.30
CA ASN A 186 15.71 -18.36 -1.43
C ASN A 186 16.14 -17.69 -2.74
N SER A 187 16.86 -18.44 -3.56
CA SER A 187 17.31 -18.02 -4.90
C SER A 187 17.97 -16.62 -4.94
N PRO A 188 18.99 -16.35 -4.11
CA PRO A 188 19.73 -15.10 -4.17
C PRO A 188 20.38 -14.95 -5.55
N THR A 189 20.12 -13.84 -6.23
CA THR A 189 20.61 -13.61 -7.59
C THR A 189 20.76 -12.13 -7.88
N ILE A 190 21.92 -11.73 -8.39
CA ILE A 190 22.14 -10.39 -8.93
C ILE A 190 21.31 -10.26 -10.21
N SER A 191 20.37 -9.32 -10.20
CA SER A 191 19.49 -9.07 -11.34
C SER A 191 19.66 -7.62 -11.79
N PRO A 192 20.01 -7.36 -13.05
CA PRO A 192 20.11 -6.00 -13.57
C PRO A 192 18.71 -5.38 -13.67
N VAL A 193 18.64 -4.06 -13.52
CA VAL A 193 17.40 -3.30 -13.67
C VAL A 193 17.55 -2.31 -14.83
N SER A 194 16.51 -2.21 -15.67
CA SER A 194 16.55 -1.39 -16.89
C SER A 194 16.69 0.10 -16.58
N TYR A 195 16.19 0.54 -15.44
CA TYR A 195 16.28 1.92 -14.95
C TYR A 195 16.77 1.93 -13.50
N PRO A 196 17.54 2.95 -13.09
CA PRO A 196 17.87 3.16 -11.69
C PRO A 196 16.60 3.19 -10.86
N GLN A 197 16.52 2.36 -9.82
CA GLN A 197 15.32 2.27 -8.99
C GLN A 197 15.66 1.93 -7.54
N VAL A 198 14.78 2.32 -6.64
CA VAL A 198 14.78 1.92 -5.24
C VAL A 198 13.60 1.00 -5.02
N THR A 199 13.82 -0.05 -4.24
CA THR A 199 12.75 -0.95 -3.82
C THR A 199 12.67 -0.99 -2.30
N ARG A 200 11.45 -1.01 -1.78
CA ARG A 200 11.14 -1.17 -0.36
C ARG A 200 10.16 -2.33 -0.24
N ARG A 201 10.27 -3.11 0.83
CA ARG A 201 9.36 -4.21 1.09
C ARG A 201 8.68 -4.02 2.43
N THR A 202 7.41 -4.36 2.47
CA THR A 202 6.62 -4.46 3.70
C THR A 202 6.09 -5.87 3.80
N GLU A 203 5.95 -6.33 5.04
CA GLU A 203 5.37 -7.62 5.34
C GLU A 203 4.26 -7.42 6.36
N THR A 204 3.15 -8.12 6.15
CA THR A 204 2.00 -8.10 7.04
C THR A 204 1.50 -9.51 7.23
N ILE A 205 1.29 -9.91 8.47
CA ILE A 205 0.68 -11.20 8.79
C ILE A 205 -0.80 -10.93 9.08
N ALA A 206 -1.65 -11.44 8.20
CA ALA A 206 -3.10 -11.42 8.36
C ALA A 206 -3.54 -12.73 9.01
N VAL A 207 -4.05 -12.61 10.23
CA VAL A 207 -4.65 -13.71 10.98
C VAL A 207 -6.16 -13.53 10.93
N PRO A 208 -6.93 -14.53 10.47
CA PRO A 208 -8.38 -14.49 10.58
C PRO A 208 -8.78 -14.37 12.05
N GLN A 209 -9.46 -13.29 12.43
CA GLN A 209 -10.09 -13.22 13.75
C GLN A 209 -11.43 -13.96 13.69
N PHE A 210 -11.41 -15.21 14.15
CA PHE A 210 -12.64 -15.92 14.51
C PHE A 210 -12.89 -15.67 15.99
N LEU A 211 -13.49 -14.52 16.29
CA LEU A 211 -14.16 -14.31 17.55
C LEU A 211 -15.63 -14.13 17.21
N THR A 212 -16.42 -15.11 17.64
CA THR A 212 -17.87 -15.05 17.77
C THR A 212 -18.36 -13.61 17.82
N PHE A 213 -18.96 -13.13 16.74
CA PHE A 213 -19.81 -11.95 16.83
C PHE A 213 -20.85 -12.26 17.90
N THR A 214 -20.94 -11.44 18.94
CA THR A 214 -21.99 -11.57 19.97
C THR A 214 -23.38 -11.47 19.33
N ALA A 215 -23.45 -10.74 18.21
CA ALA A 215 -24.65 -10.51 17.41
C ALA A 215 -24.29 -10.04 15.98
N ALA A 216 -25.21 -10.15 15.02
CA ALA A 216 -25.07 -9.58 13.68
C ALA A 216 -24.87 -8.06 13.72
N LEU A 217 -25.51 -7.40 14.70
CA LEU A 217 -25.36 -5.99 14.98
C LEU A 217 -25.11 -5.79 16.47
N GLU A 218 -24.10 -5.00 16.80
CA GLU A 218 -23.80 -4.60 18.17
C GLU A 218 -23.89 -3.07 18.30
N ALA A 219 -24.73 -2.63 19.23
CA ALA A 219 -24.91 -1.23 19.57
C ALA A 219 -24.41 -0.96 20.98
N THR A 220 -23.43 -0.06 21.11
CA THR A 220 -22.90 0.38 22.41
C THR A 220 -23.80 1.40 23.13
N GLY A 221 -24.73 2.02 22.40
CA GLY A 221 -25.72 2.96 22.91
C GLY A 221 -27.16 2.46 22.75
N SER A 222 -28.13 3.36 22.73
CA SER A 222 -29.50 3.02 22.37
C SER A 222 -29.59 2.59 20.91
N PHE A 223 -30.37 1.55 20.63
CA PHE A 223 -30.61 1.08 19.28
C PHE A 223 -32.05 1.41 18.86
N TYR A 224 -32.16 2.16 17.75
CA TYR A 224 -33.42 2.38 17.05
C TYR A 224 -33.49 1.32 15.95
N GLY A 225 -34.44 0.40 16.08
CA GLY A 225 -34.62 -0.70 15.13
C GLY A 225 -34.81 -0.20 13.69
N PRO A 226 -34.76 -1.10 12.69
CA PRO A 226 -34.89 -0.81 11.26
C PRO A 226 -36.10 0.03 10.76
N GLY A 227 -36.97 0.52 11.65
CA GLY A 227 -38.11 1.37 11.35
C GLY A 227 -39.40 0.59 11.15
N THR A 228 -40.54 1.19 11.49
CA THR A 228 -41.87 0.58 11.27
C THR A 228 -42.30 0.74 9.81
N GLY A 229 -42.68 -0.37 9.17
CA GLY A 229 -43.22 -0.39 7.80
C GLY A 229 -42.14 -0.50 6.73
N LYS A 230 -41.91 -1.73 6.21
CA LYS A 230 -41.08 -2.10 5.03
C LYS A 230 -39.69 -1.44 4.82
N GLY A 231 -39.20 -0.58 5.71
CA GLY A 231 -38.03 0.29 5.47
C GLY A 231 -36.67 -0.37 5.75
N GLY A 232 -36.64 -1.41 6.57
CA GLY A 232 -35.41 -2.15 6.86
C GLY A 232 -35.70 -3.47 7.57
N LEU A 233 -34.77 -4.42 7.42
CA LEU A 233 -34.78 -5.68 8.14
C LEU A 233 -33.35 -6.01 8.58
N ILE A 234 -33.22 -6.74 9.67
CA ILE A 234 -31.95 -7.32 10.11
C ILE A 234 -32.05 -8.81 9.84
N ASP A 235 -31.11 -9.30 9.05
CA ASP A 235 -31.10 -10.65 8.55
C ASP A 235 -29.87 -11.43 9.02
N SER A 236 -29.91 -12.72 8.74
CA SER A 236 -28.81 -13.63 8.99
C SER A 236 -27.57 -13.31 8.15
N TYR A 237 -26.41 -13.50 8.78
CA TYR A 237 -25.10 -13.55 8.13
C TYR A 237 -24.65 -14.99 7.84
N ASP A 238 -25.50 -16.00 8.09
CA ASP A 238 -25.10 -17.40 7.95
C ASP A 238 -24.93 -17.78 6.47
N SER A 239 -23.68 -18.04 6.08
CA SER A 239 -23.28 -18.48 4.74
C SER A 239 -22.85 -19.95 4.69
N LYS A 240 -23.19 -20.75 5.71
CA LYS A 240 -22.73 -22.14 5.84
C LYS A 240 -23.14 -23.02 4.65
N ASN A 241 -24.27 -22.74 4.03
CA ASN A 241 -24.81 -23.52 2.91
C ASN A 241 -24.71 -22.81 1.55
N GLY A 242 -23.84 -21.81 1.40
CA GLY A 242 -23.60 -21.10 0.14
C GLY A 242 -24.03 -19.63 0.14
N PRO A 243 -24.20 -19.00 -1.04
CA PRO A 243 -24.65 -17.61 -1.13
C PRO A 243 -25.97 -17.40 -0.39
N TYR A 244 -26.02 -16.32 0.40
CA TYR A 244 -27.19 -16.03 1.21
C TYR A 244 -28.44 -15.84 0.33
N THR A 245 -29.54 -16.51 0.70
CA THR A 245 -30.84 -16.39 0.05
C THR A 245 -31.88 -16.03 1.09
N PHE A 246 -32.65 -14.96 0.85
CA PHE A 246 -33.71 -14.55 1.76
C PHE A 246 -34.84 -15.59 1.81
N VAL A 247 -34.86 -16.40 2.87
CA VAL A 247 -35.86 -17.46 3.08
C VAL A 247 -36.54 -17.36 4.44
N ALA A 248 -36.37 -16.26 5.17
CA ALA A 248 -36.85 -16.08 6.53
C ALA A 248 -38.38 -16.20 6.72
N THR A 249 -39.13 -16.09 5.62
CA THR A 249 -40.59 -16.27 5.56
C THR A 249 -41.04 -17.60 4.93
N ASN A 250 -40.10 -18.47 4.54
CA ASN A 250 -40.39 -19.74 3.87
C ASN A 250 -39.85 -20.92 4.69
N SER A 251 -40.67 -21.43 5.61
CA SER A 251 -40.33 -22.56 6.47
C SER A 251 -40.11 -23.89 5.75
N SER A 252 -40.49 -23.98 4.47
CA SER A 252 -40.29 -25.18 3.64
C SER A 252 -38.94 -25.18 2.92
N SER A 253 -38.19 -24.07 2.93
CA SER A 253 -36.86 -24.01 2.35
C SER A 253 -35.86 -24.85 3.16
N PRO A 254 -34.98 -25.66 2.52
CA PRO A 254 -33.90 -26.34 3.23
C PRO A 254 -32.92 -25.37 3.91
N TYR A 255 -32.85 -24.12 3.45
CA TYR A 255 -32.01 -23.05 4.01
C TYR A 255 -32.74 -22.20 5.07
N TYR A 256 -33.95 -22.57 5.48
CA TYR A 256 -34.73 -21.79 6.46
C TYR A 256 -34.00 -21.65 7.81
N GLY A 257 -33.26 -22.69 8.23
CA GLY A 257 -32.46 -22.65 9.45
C GLY A 257 -31.38 -21.56 9.41
N ASP A 258 -30.82 -21.29 8.23
CA ASP A 258 -29.75 -20.31 8.03
C ASP A 258 -30.28 -18.88 8.16
N SER A 259 -31.60 -18.64 8.08
CA SER A 259 -32.19 -17.30 8.15
C SER A 259 -32.37 -16.75 9.57
N ARG A 260 -31.71 -17.34 10.59
CA ARG A 260 -31.98 -17.06 12.02
C ARG A 260 -30.86 -16.37 12.78
N ASN A 261 -29.78 -15.99 12.11
CA ASN A 261 -28.60 -15.46 12.78
C ASN A 261 -28.54 -13.92 12.75
N GLY A 262 -29.66 -13.23 12.47
CA GLY A 262 -29.75 -11.77 12.53
C GLY A 262 -29.81 -11.21 13.95
N ASN A 263 -28.97 -11.72 14.86
CA ASN A 263 -28.97 -11.36 16.27
C ASN A 263 -28.62 -9.87 16.45
N VAL A 264 -29.20 -9.21 17.44
CA VAL A 264 -28.89 -7.81 17.80
C VAL A 264 -28.51 -7.75 19.27
N SER A 265 -27.34 -7.20 19.58
CA SER A 265 -26.87 -6.97 20.95
C SER A 265 -26.83 -5.47 21.24
N VAL A 266 -27.48 -5.05 22.32
CA VAL A 266 -27.54 -3.65 22.74
C VAL A 266 -26.99 -3.55 24.15
N ALA A 267 -25.91 -2.78 24.32
CA ALA A 267 -25.21 -2.61 25.60
C ALA A 267 -26.01 -1.79 26.64
N THR A 268 -27.16 -1.24 26.23
CA THR A 268 -28.08 -0.45 27.06
C THR A 268 -29.43 -1.15 27.23
N SER A 269 -30.23 -0.67 28.17
CA SER A 269 -31.61 -1.13 28.37
C SER A 269 -32.60 -0.59 27.33
N VAL A 270 -32.15 0.27 26.42
CA VAL A 270 -33.00 0.97 25.46
C VAL A 270 -32.90 0.31 24.09
N PHE A 271 -33.81 -0.62 23.85
CA PHE A 271 -34.14 -1.11 22.51
C PHE A 271 -35.50 -0.54 22.09
N GLN A 272 -35.50 0.29 21.06
CA GLN A 272 -36.74 0.78 20.46
C GLN A 272 -37.05 -0.07 19.21
N GLY A 273 -38.01 -0.98 19.36
CA GLY A 273 -38.40 -1.89 18.30
C GLY A 273 -39.03 -1.19 17.09
N GLY A 274 -38.75 -1.74 15.91
CA GLY A 274 -39.34 -1.36 14.62
C GLY A 274 -38.70 -2.20 13.51
N GLY A 275 -39.51 -2.78 12.63
CA GLY A 275 -39.02 -3.60 11.51
C GLY A 275 -38.73 -5.06 11.88
N ASN A 276 -38.39 -5.88 10.89
CA ASN A 276 -38.21 -7.31 11.06
C ASN A 276 -36.78 -7.65 11.48
N ILE A 277 -36.63 -8.46 12.52
CA ILE A 277 -35.35 -9.01 12.98
C ILE A 277 -35.47 -10.52 12.92
N TYR A 278 -34.66 -11.15 12.08
CA TYR A 278 -34.62 -12.59 11.93
C TYR A 278 -33.46 -13.18 12.76
N GLY A 279 -33.57 -13.01 14.07
CA GLY A 279 -32.62 -13.46 15.08
C GLY A 279 -33.06 -13.05 16.48
N ASN A 280 -32.18 -13.24 17.46
CA ASN A 280 -32.43 -12.90 18.86
C ASN A 280 -32.01 -11.45 19.17
N VAL A 281 -32.75 -10.78 20.05
CA VAL A 281 -32.36 -9.48 20.58
C VAL A 281 -31.94 -9.63 22.03
N THR A 282 -30.73 -9.18 22.35
CA THR A 282 -30.18 -9.14 23.71
C THR A 282 -29.98 -7.69 24.13
N THR A 283 -30.44 -7.32 25.32
CA THR A 283 -30.25 -5.98 25.89
C THR A 283 -29.67 -6.08 27.29
N ASN A 284 -28.93 -5.05 27.73
CA ASN A 284 -28.42 -4.99 29.09
C ASN A 284 -29.47 -4.38 30.04
N GLY A 285 -30.35 -5.23 30.58
CA GLY A 285 -31.36 -4.84 31.57
C GLY A 285 -32.59 -4.10 31.01
N GLY A 286 -32.83 -4.18 29.69
CA GLY A 286 -33.99 -3.59 29.02
C GLY A 286 -35.19 -4.52 28.91
N THR A 287 -36.39 -3.96 28.88
CA THR A 287 -37.61 -4.68 28.49
C THR A 287 -37.85 -4.47 27.00
N LEU A 288 -37.99 -5.56 26.24
CA LEU A 288 -38.35 -5.50 24.82
C LEU A 288 -39.81 -5.04 24.69
N ASN A 289 -40.03 -3.77 24.38
CA ASN A 289 -41.34 -3.29 23.92
C ASN A 289 -41.52 -3.66 22.45
N LEU A 290 -41.77 -4.95 22.19
CA LEU A 290 -42.26 -5.40 20.90
C LEU A 290 -43.68 -4.83 20.76
N LYS A 291 -43.86 -3.82 19.90
CA LYS A 291 -45.21 -3.43 19.50
C LYS A 291 -45.85 -4.64 18.83
N ASN A 292 -46.77 -5.30 19.53
CA ASN A 292 -47.56 -6.38 18.97
C ASN A 292 -48.30 -5.87 17.73
N GLY A 293 -48.04 -6.50 16.58
CA GLY A 293 -48.83 -6.36 15.36
C GLY A 293 -48.22 -5.45 14.30
N GLN A 294 -47.56 -6.06 13.31
CA GLN A 294 -48.10 -6.26 11.96
C GLN A 294 -47.17 -7.15 11.14
#